data_AF-A0A059FR94-F1
#
_entry.id   AF-A0A059FR94-F1
#
_cell.length_a   1.000
_cell.length_b   1.000
_cell.length_c   1.000
_cell.angle_alpha   90.00
_cell.angle_beta   90.00
_cell.angle_gamma   90.00
#
_symmetry.space_group_name_H-M   'P 1'
#
loop_
_entity.id
_entity.type
_entity.pdbx_description
1 polymer ?
#
loop_
_entity_poly.entity_id
_entity_poly.type
_entity_poly.pdbx_seq_one_letter_code
_entity_poly.pdbx_strand_id
1 'polypeptide(L)'
;MRRPRLVLADEPTSALDPETESRILGELKIAFGEATLILASHRLRSVRHMDMIVVMSKGRVVETGTHDALMAAGSAYAQMWQIQEGGQEA
;
A
#
# COMPACT_ATOMS: atom_id res chain seq x y z
N MET A 1 -18.82 -11.97 -15.77
CA MET A 1 -17.69 -11.42 -14.98
C MET A 1 -16.99 -10.36 -15.79
N ARG A 2 -16.80 -9.15 -15.24
CA ARG A 2 -15.96 -8.13 -15.89
C ARG A 2 -14.50 -8.45 -15.59
N ARG A 3 -13.63 -8.38 -16.60
CA ARG A 3 -12.18 -8.48 -16.46
C ARG A 3 -11.57 -7.08 -16.65
N PRO A 4 -11.58 -6.23 -15.61
CA PRO A 4 -11.01 -4.89 -15.72
C PRO A 4 -9.49 -4.99 -15.91
N ARG A 5 -8.93 -4.08 -16.70
CA ARG A 5 -7.47 -3.92 -16.85
C ARG A 5 -6.86 -2.96 -15.82
N LEU A 6 -7.70 -2.19 -15.14
CA LEU A 6 -7.33 -1.23 -14.11
C LEU A 6 -8.38 -1.28 -12.99
N VAL A 7 -7.91 -1.40 -11.75
CA VAL A 7 -8.70 -1.34 -10.53
C VAL A 7 -8.16 -0.17 -9.70
N LEU A 8 -9.02 0.79 -9.38
CA LEU A 8 -8.72 1.86 -8.42
C LEU A 8 -9.50 1.56 -7.14
N ALA A 9 -8.78 1.44 -6.03
CA ALA A 9 -9.34 1.19 -4.72
C ALA A 9 -8.94 2.33 -3.77
N ASP A 10 -9.93 2.94 -3.14
CA ASP A 10 -9.73 3.93 -2.09
C ASP A 10 -10.21 3.32 -0.78
N GLU A 11 -9.26 2.94 0.08
CA GLU A 11 -9.50 2.37 1.41
C GLU A 11 -10.66 1.35 1.50
N PRO A 12 -10.67 0.28 0.68
CA PRO A 12 -11.78 -0.70 0.69
C PRO A 12 -11.87 -1.52 1.99
N THR A 13 -10.88 -1.35 2.88
CA THR A 13 -10.57 -2.19 4.05
C THR A 13 -10.58 -1.41 5.36
N SER A 14 -11.09 -0.17 5.38
CA SER A 14 -11.12 0.67 6.59
C SER A 14 -11.85 0.03 7.78
N ALA A 15 -12.78 -0.90 7.53
CA ALA A 15 -13.50 -1.68 8.54
C ALA A 15 -12.89 -3.06 8.85
N LEU A 16 -11.78 -3.44 8.20
CA LEU A 16 -11.19 -4.77 8.29
C LEU A 16 -9.91 -4.75 9.14
N ASP A 17 -9.73 -5.80 9.93
CA ASP A 17 -8.48 -6.01 10.66
C ASP A 17 -7.29 -6.23 9.68
N PRO A 18 -6.05 -5.95 10.10
CA PRO A 18 -4.87 -6.04 9.24
C PRO A 18 -4.65 -7.41 8.56
N GLU A 19 -5.04 -8.50 9.21
CA GLU A 19 -4.86 -9.86 8.67
C GLU A 19 -5.87 -10.13 7.54
N THR A 20 -7.13 -9.78 7.78
CA THR A 20 -8.20 -9.90 6.77
C THR A 20 -7.90 -9.03 5.55
N GLU A 21 -7.37 -7.83 5.75
CA GLU A 21 -6.95 -6.95 4.66
C GLU A 21 -5.82 -7.55 3.82
N SER A 22 -4.76 -8.06 4.45
CA SER A 22 -3.66 -8.70 3.73
C SER A 22 -4.14 -9.91 2.91
N ARG A 23 -5.08 -10.69 3.45
CA ARG A 23 -5.70 -11.82 2.74
C ARG A 23 -6.47 -11.35 1.52
N ILE A 24 -7.34 -10.37 1.67
CA ILE A 24 -8.14 -9.83 0.55
C ILE A 24 -7.25 -9.23 -0.53
N LEU A 25 -6.22 -8.47 -0.17
CA LEU A 25 -5.27 -7.93 -1.15
C LEU A 25 -4.51 -9.04 -1.89
N GLY A 26 -4.15 -10.13 -1.19
CA GLY A 26 -3.57 -11.32 -1.82
C GLY A 26 -4.52 -12.00 -2.80
N GLU A 27 -5.78 -12.20 -2.41
CA GLU A 27 -6.82 -12.76 -3.27
C GLU A 27 -7.12 -11.86 -4.47
N LEU A 28 -7.15 -10.53 -4.28
CA LEU A 28 -7.29 -9.55 -5.35
C LEU A 28 -6.10 -9.63 -6.32
N LYS A 29 -4.86 -9.74 -5.81
CA LYS A 29 -3.66 -9.86 -6.65
C LYS A 29 -3.70 -11.13 -7.52
N ILE A 30 -4.23 -12.24 -6.98
CA ILE A 30 -4.41 -13.49 -7.74
C ILE A 30 -5.56 -13.37 -8.74
N ALA A 31 -6.72 -12.87 -8.31
CA ALA A 31 -7.92 -12.75 -9.14
C ALA A 31 -7.77 -11.74 -10.28
N PHE A 32 -6.96 -10.70 -10.06
CA PHE A 32 -6.70 -9.63 -11.01
C PHE A 32 -5.27 -9.67 -11.57
N GLY A 33 -4.63 -10.84 -11.67
CA GLY A 33 -3.21 -10.97 -12.07
C GLY A 33 -2.80 -10.32 -13.41
N GLU A 34 -3.74 -9.90 -14.25
CA GLU A 34 -3.48 -9.12 -15.48
C GLU A 34 -3.87 -7.63 -15.39
N ALA A 35 -4.50 -7.21 -14.29
CA ALA A 35 -4.98 -5.85 -14.07
C ALA A 35 -3.97 -5.04 -13.25
N THR A 36 -3.88 -3.75 -13.54
CA THR A 36 -3.18 -2.80 -12.67
C THR A 36 -4.06 -2.45 -11.47
N LEU A 37 -3.57 -2.60 -10.25
CA LEU A 37 -4.23 -2.14 -9.03
C LEU A 37 -3.56 -0.84 -8.56
N ILE A 38 -4.35 0.21 -8.41
CA ILE A 38 -3.95 1.45 -7.73
C ILE A 38 -4.72 1.50 -6.41
N LEU A 39 -3.99 1.46 -5.31
CA LEU A 39 -4.54 1.51 -3.96
C LEU A 39 -4.13 2.84 -3.30
N ALA A 40 -5.11 3.68 -2.97
CA ALA A 40 -4.94 4.79 -2.04
C ALA A 40 -5.25 4.29 -0.63
N SER A 41 -4.30 4.47 0.30
CA SER A 41 -4.45 4.01 1.68
C SER A 41 -3.61 4.85 2.64
N HIS A 42 -4.15 5.13 3.82
CA HIS A 42 -3.41 5.67 4.95
C HIS A 42 -2.73 4.57 5.80
N ARG A 43 -3.00 3.28 5.55
CA ARG A 43 -2.46 2.13 6.29
C ARG A 43 -1.22 1.60 5.61
N LEU A 44 -0.06 1.75 6.26
CA LEU A 44 1.21 1.42 5.63
C LEU A 44 1.43 -0.10 5.44
N ARG A 45 0.88 -0.96 6.31
CA ARG A 45 0.92 -2.43 6.13
C ARG A 45 0.37 -2.88 4.77
N SER A 46 -0.71 -2.28 4.31
CA SER A 46 -1.39 -2.64 3.06
C SER A 46 -0.54 -2.31 1.84
N VAL A 47 0.16 -1.16 1.87
CA VAL A 47 1.02 -0.71 0.77
C VAL A 47 2.39 -1.37 0.76
N ARG A 48 2.85 -1.97 1.87
CA ARG A 48 4.12 -2.70 1.96
C ARG A 48 4.27 -3.77 0.87
N HIS A 49 3.17 -4.43 0.50
CA HIS A 49 3.16 -5.54 -0.46
C HIS A 49 2.96 -5.12 -1.91
N MET A 50 2.87 -3.81 -2.18
CA MET A 50 2.69 -3.28 -3.53
C MET A 50 4.01 -3.29 -4.30
N ASP A 51 3.91 -3.49 -5.61
CA ASP A 51 5.06 -3.53 -6.49
C ASP A 51 5.72 -2.13 -6.65
N MET A 52 4.95 -1.06 -6.39
CA MET A 52 5.41 0.33 -6.35
C MET A 52 4.59 1.14 -5.35
N ILE A 53 5.28 1.98 -4.57
CA ILE A 53 4.70 2.94 -3.63
C ILE A 53 4.96 4.35 -4.15
N VAL A 54 3.94 5.19 -4.11
CA VAL A 54 4.01 6.62 -4.48
C VAL A 54 3.65 7.44 -3.26
N VAL A 55 4.61 8.21 -2.74
CA VAL A 55 4.40 9.09 -1.60
C VAL A 55 4.00 10.46 -2.11
N MET A 56 2.86 10.96 -1.63
CA MET A 56 2.36 12.27 -2.00
C MET A 56 2.39 13.24 -0.81
N SER A 57 2.80 14.49 -1.06
CA SER A 57 2.71 15.58 -0.10
C SER A 57 2.34 16.87 -0.81
N LYS A 58 1.35 17.59 -0.27
CA LYS A 58 0.86 18.89 -0.80
C LYS A 58 0.58 18.84 -2.31
N GLY A 59 -0.06 17.77 -2.78
CA GLY A 59 -0.43 17.57 -4.19
C GLY A 59 0.74 17.24 -5.13
N ARG A 60 1.92 16.90 -4.60
CA ARG A 60 3.10 16.50 -5.39
C ARG A 60 3.58 15.13 -4.98
N VAL A 61 4.10 14.37 -5.96
CA VAL A 61 4.86 13.15 -5.68
C VAL A 61 6.21 13.57 -5.12
N VAL A 62 6.51 13.13 -3.90
CA VAL A 62 7.79 13.44 -3.24
C VAL A 62 8.77 12.27 -3.34
N GLU A 63 8.27 11.04 -3.38
CA GLU A 63 9.07 9.81 -3.43
C GLU A 63 8.33 8.71 -4.17
N THR A 64 9.08 7.84 -4.85
CA THR A 64 8.57 6.61 -5.47
C THR A 64 9.57 5.48 -5.29
N GLY A 65 9.08 4.25 -5.11
CA GLY A 65 9.95 3.09 -4.99
C GLY A 65 9.24 1.88 -4.42
N THR A 66 10.00 0.80 -4.19
CA THR A 66 9.53 -0.34 -3.40
C THR A 66 9.61 -0.01 -1.91
N HIS A 67 8.89 -0.77 -1.07
CA HIS A 67 8.99 -0.65 0.38
C HIS A 67 10.45 -0.67 0.86
N ASP A 68 11.23 -1.68 0.44
CA ASP A 68 12.61 -1.85 0.90
C ASP A 68 13.51 -0.67 0.49
N ALA A 69 13.37 -0.18 -0.74
CA ALA A 69 14.16 0.95 -1.23
C ALA A 69 13.83 2.24 -0.47
N LEU A 70 12.55 2.49 -0.21
CA LEU A 70 12.11 3.66 0.55
C LEU A 70 12.53 3.57 2.03
N MET A 71 12.45 2.39 2.65
CA MET A 71 12.92 2.18 4.02
C MET A 71 14.43 2.41 4.17
N ALA A 72 15.24 1.92 3.22
CA ALA A 72 16.69 2.07 3.24
C ALA A 72 17.15 3.53 3.07
N ALA A 73 16.36 4.35 2.37
CA ALA A 73 16.70 5.75 2.08
C ALA A 73 16.47 6.71 3.27
N GLY A 74 15.89 6.26 4.39
CA GLY A 74 15.49 7.17 5.49
C GLY A 74 14.45 8.21 5.05
N SER A 75 13.67 7.83 4.03
CA SER A 75 12.70 8.64 3.28
C SER A 75 11.53 9.17 4.13
N ALA A 76 10.71 10.06 3.57
CA ALA A 76 9.46 10.47 4.19
C ALA A 76 8.54 9.26 4.44
N TYR A 77 8.53 8.29 3.53
CA TYR A 77 7.88 7.00 3.75
C TYR A 77 8.38 6.28 5.01
N ALA A 78 9.70 6.18 5.20
CA ALA A 78 10.28 5.50 6.35
C ALA A 78 9.87 6.17 7.68
N GLN A 79 9.80 7.51 7.70
CA GLN A 79 9.33 8.25 8.88
C GLN A 79 7.86 7.95 9.19
N MET A 80 6.98 7.94 8.17
CA MET A 80 5.57 7.58 8.36
C MET A 80 5.44 6.13 8.84
N TRP A 81 6.27 5.21 8.32
CA TRP A 81 6.32 3.81 8.74
C TRP A 81 6.62 3.69 10.23
N GLN A 82 7.66 4.37 10.72
CA GLN A 82 8.03 4.33 12.13
C GLN A 82 6.92 4.86 13.04
N ILE A 83 6.18 5.89 12.61
CA ILE A 83 5.08 6.46 13.39
C ILE A 83 3.88 5.50 13.48
N GLN A 84 3.51 4.86 12.37
CA GLN A 84 2.31 4.00 12.33
C GLN A 84 2.58 2.59 12.86
N GLU A 85 3.76 2.04 12.58
CA GLU A 85 4.09 0.63 12.80
C GLU A 85 5.18 0.44 13.85
N GLY A 86 6.11 1.38 13.99
CA GLY A 86 7.21 1.32 14.98
C GLY A 86 6.75 1.45 16.44
N GLY A 87 5.47 1.78 16.68
CA GLY A 87 4.86 1.76 18.02
C GLY A 87 4.33 0.40 18.47
N GLN A 88 4.37 -0.64 17.62
CA GLN A 88 3.77 -1.95 17.90
C GLN A 88 4.79 -3.10 18.11
N GLU A 89 6.10 -2.81 18.14
CA GLU A 89 7.16 -3.80 18.39
C GLU A 89 7.88 -3.60 19.74
N ALA A 90 7.19 -3.11 20.78
CA ALA A 90 7.71 -3.01 22.15
C ALA A 90 6.94 -3.92 23.13
#